data_AF-A0A6I3FM90-F1
#
_entry.id   AF-A0A6I3FM90-F1
#
_cell.length_a   1.000
_cell.length_b   1.000
_cell.length_c   1.000
_cell.angle_alpha   90.00
_cell.angle_beta   90.00
_cell.angle_gamma   90.00
#
_symmetry.space_group_name_H-M   'P 1'
#
loop_
_entity.id
_entity.type
_entity.pdbx_description
1 polymer ?
#
loop_
_entity_poly.entity_id
_entity_poly.type
_entity_poly.pdbx_seq_one_letter_code
_entity_poly.pdbx_strand_id
1 'polypeptide(L)'
;GKVEITAHNHGFALSAPTDSAFTTVFGSGRVTHICLNDGVVEGIELLERGAFSVQYHPEAAAGPHDASYLFDRFIDVMEKYPQKAVNL
;
A
#
# COMPACT_ATOMS: atom_id res chain seq x y z
N GLY A 1 14.98 3.78 7.05
CA GLY A 1 13.99 3.06 6.23
C GLY A 1 14.04 1.59 6.58
N LYS A 2 12.95 0.86 6.35
CA LYS A 2 12.87 -0.61 6.43
C LYS A 2 13.02 -1.16 5.01
N VAL A 3 13.66 -2.31 4.84
CA VAL A 3 13.75 -3.04 3.56
C VAL A 3 13.08 -4.39 3.74
N GLU A 4 12.37 -4.84 2.71
CA GLU A 4 11.60 -6.08 2.70
C GLU A 4 11.90 -6.80 1.39
N ILE A 5 12.13 -8.12 1.46
CA ILE A 5 12.15 -8.94 0.26
C ILE A 5 10.70 -9.38 0.03
N THR A 6 10.17 -9.20 -1.18
CA THR A 6 8.74 -9.42 -1.48
C THR A 6 8.56 -10.22 -2.78
N ALA A 7 7.39 -10.82 -2.95
CA ALA A 7 7.03 -11.56 -4.16
C ALA A 7 6.26 -10.66 -5.14
N HIS A 8 6.65 -10.69 -6.43
CA HIS A 8 6.10 -9.81 -7.47
C HIS A 8 5.61 -10.62 -8.66
N ASN A 9 4.49 -10.20 -9.25
CA ASN A 9 3.99 -10.73 -10.52
C ASN A 9 3.05 -9.73 -11.21
N HIS A 10 3.59 -8.59 -11.65
CA HIS A 10 2.84 -7.56 -12.36
C HIS A 10 3.64 -7.01 -13.56
N GLY A 11 2.94 -6.55 -14.60
CA GLY A 11 3.54 -6.00 -15.83
C GLY A 11 3.28 -4.50 -16.05
N PHE A 12 2.56 -3.86 -15.12
CA PHE A 12 2.25 -2.43 -15.12
C PHE A 12 2.62 -1.85 -13.75
N ALA A 13 3.02 -0.58 -13.71
CA ALA A 13 3.38 0.11 -12.47
C ALA A 13 2.72 1.49 -12.40
N LEU A 14 2.53 2.00 -11.18
CA LEU A 14 1.96 3.32 -10.96
C LEU A 14 3.00 4.42 -11.21
N SER A 15 2.59 5.46 -11.95
CA SER A 15 3.37 6.70 -12.06
C SER A 15 2.83 7.71 -11.05
N ALA A 16 3.54 7.89 -9.93
CA ALA A 16 3.24 8.85 -8.89
C ALA A 16 4.53 9.50 -8.36
N PRO A 17 4.49 10.75 -7.89
CA PRO A 17 5.68 11.40 -7.33
C PRO A 17 6.14 10.67 -6.06
N THR A 18 7.44 10.37 -5.98
CA THR A 18 8.04 9.58 -4.89
C THR A 18 8.54 10.45 -3.73
N ASP A 19 8.69 11.75 -3.94
CA ASP A 19 9.23 12.74 -3.00
C ASP A 19 8.18 13.74 -2.47
N SER A 20 6.94 13.63 -2.92
CA SER A 20 5.86 14.55 -2.60
C SER A 20 4.50 13.87 -2.60
N ALA A 21 3.51 14.53 -2.00
CA ALA A 21 2.12 14.08 -2.04
C ALA A 21 1.49 14.33 -3.43
N PHE A 22 0.47 13.56 -3.76
CA PHE A 22 -0.33 13.71 -4.98
C PHE A 22 -1.82 13.82 -4.65
N THR A 23 -2.60 14.36 -5.59
CA THR A 23 -4.05 14.54 -5.42
C THR A 23 -4.82 13.47 -6.18
N THR A 24 -5.83 12.89 -5.54
CA THR A 24 -6.80 11.98 -6.17
C THR A 24 -8.22 12.51 -5.98
N VAL A 25 -9.20 11.91 -6.67
CA VAL A 25 -10.63 12.19 -6.41
C VAL A 25 -11.08 11.77 -4.99
N PHE A 26 -10.25 11.01 -4.27
CA PHE A 26 -10.50 10.58 -2.90
C PHE A 26 -9.71 11.38 -1.85
N GLY A 27 -8.93 12.38 -2.24
CA GLY A 27 -8.09 13.18 -1.35
C GLY A 27 -6.60 13.05 -1.64
N SER A 28 -5.77 13.55 -0.73
CA SER A 28 -4.32 13.55 -0.87
C SER A 28 -3.77 12.14 -0.62
N GLY A 29 -2.83 11.71 -1.45
CA GLY A 29 -2.09 10.46 -1.29
C GLY A 29 -0.59 10.68 -1.29
N ARG A 30 0.15 9.67 -0.84
CA ARG A 30 1.61 9.63 -0.94
C ARG A 30 2.13 8.23 -1.28
N VAL A 31 3.32 8.18 -1.86
CA VAL A 31 4.07 6.93 -2.02
C VAL A 31 4.58 6.45 -0.66
N THR A 32 4.47 5.15 -0.41
CA THR A 32 4.88 4.50 0.86
C THR A 32 6.02 3.50 0.67
N HIS A 33 6.08 2.86 -0.50
CA HIS A 33 7.11 1.89 -0.84
C HIS A 33 7.62 2.16 -2.25
N ILE A 34 8.93 1.98 -2.44
CA ILE A 34 9.60 2.06 -3.73
C ILE A 34 10.41 0.79 -3.95
N CYS A 35 10.49 0.32 -5.19
CA CYS A 35 11.36 -0.77 -5.56
C CYS A 35 12.81 -0.29 -5.53
N LEU A 36 13.69 -0.99 -4.81
CA LEU A 36 15.10 -0.61 -4.71
C LEU A 36 15.90 -0.92 -5.98
N ASN A 37 15.37 -1.77 -6.87
CA ASN A 37 16.07 -2.16 -8.09
C ASN A 37 15.90 -1.13 -9.22
N ASP A 38 14.71 -0.55 -9.38
CA ASP A 38 14.34 0.29 -10.53
C ASP A 38 13.56 1.56 -10.16
N GLY A 39 13.24 1.77 -8.87
CA GLY A 39 12.61 2.98 -8.36
C GLY A 39 11.11 3.09 -8.64
N VAL A 40 10.46 2.04 -9.15
CA VAL A 40 9.00 2.09 -9.37
C VAL A 40 8.23 2.13 -8.06
N VAL A 41 6.99 2.63 -8.11
CA VAL A 41 6.11 2.74 -6.94
C VAL A 41 5.56 1.36 -6.56
N GLU A 42 5.81 0.96 -5.32
CA GLU A 42 5.41 -0.34 -4.77
C GLU A 42 4.29 -0.25 -3.74
N GLY A 43 3.90 0.96 -3.34
CA GLY A 43 2.77 1.15 -2.44
C GLY A 43 2.41 2.61 -2.27
N ILE A 44 1.14 2.85 -1.97
CA ILE A 44 0.55 4.18 -1.76
C ILE A 44 -0.41 4.15 -0.58
N GLU A 45 -0.66 5.32 0.01
CA GLU A 45 -1.75 5.49 0.98
C GLU A 45 -2.43 6.84 0.80
N LEU A 46 -3.70 6.92 1.20
CA LEU A 46 -4.39 8.20 1.38
C LEU A 46 -4.08 8.78 2.76
N LEU A 47 -3.92 10.10 2.84
CA LEU A 47 -3.53 10.77 4.09
C LEU A 47 -4.71 10.96 5.05
N GLU A 48 -5.90 11.23 4.50
CA GLU A 48 -7.10 11.54 5.28
C GLU A 48 -8.15 10.42 5.28
N ARG A 49 -7.87 9.29 4.62
CA ARG A 49 -8.78 8.14 4.53
C ARG A 49 -8.07 6.83 4.86
N GLY A 50 -8.80 5.90 5.45
CA GLY A 50 -8.32 4.55 5.75
C GLY A 50 -8.16 3.67 4.51
N ALA A 51 -7.27 4.04 3.60
CA ALA A 51 -6.98 3.27 2.39
C ALA A 51 -5.49 3.29 2.06
N PHE A 52 -4.95 2.12 1.77
CA PHE A 52 -3.60 1.93 1.25
C PHE A 52 -3.58 0.74 0.29
N SER A 53 -2.54 0.64 -0.52
CA SER A 53 -2.27 -0.52 -1.35
C SER A 53 -0.77 -0.76 -1.49
N VAL A 54 -0.43 -1.99 -1.86
CA VAL A 54 0.91 -2.40 -2.29
C VAL A 54 0.82 -3.12 -3.63
N GLN A 55 1.91 -3.09 -4.40
CA GLN A 55 1.97 -3.65 -5.75
C GLN A 55 2.47 -5.12 -5.76
N TYR A 56 3.21 -5.52 -4.72
CA TYR A 56 3.65 -6.89 -4.47
C TYR A 56 2.62 -7.72 -3.70
N HIS A 57 2.90 -9.02 -3.56
CA HIS A 57 2.05 -10.02 -2.90
C HIS A 57 2.45 -10.22 -1.42
N PRO A 58 1.75 -9.60 -0.45
CA PRO A 58 2.08 -9.72 0.97
C PRO A 58 1.73 -11.09 1.58
N GLU A 59 0.82 -11.84 0.96
CA GLU A 59 0.43 -13.19 1.38
C GLU A 59 1.54 -14.21 1.21
N ALA A 60 2.42 -13.97 0.23
CA ALA A 60 3.53 -14.84 -0.18
C ALA A 60 3.11 -16.31 -0.45
N ALA A 61 3.06 -16.71 -1.73
CA ALA A 61 2.83 -18.12 -2.10
C ALA A 61 3.25 -18.42 -3.55
N ALA A 62 4.51 -18.71 -3.87
CA ALA A 62 5.70 -18.80 -3.00
C ALA A 62 6.38 -17.44 -2.80
N GLY A 63 7.11 -17.27 -1.70
CA GLY A 63 7.86 -16.04 -1.44
C GLY A 63 8.22 -15.84 0.04
N PRO A 64 8.99 -14.80 0.37
CA PRO A 64 9.28 -14.38 1.74
C PRO A 64 8.07 -13.75 2.43
N HIS A 65 7.99 -13.85 3.76
CA HIS A 65 6.85 -13.36 4.55
C HIS A 65 7.07 -11.97 5.17
N ASP A 66 8.10 -11.22 4.74
CA ASP A 66 8.49 -9.92 5.30
C ASP A 66 7.36 -8.87 5.27
N ALA A 67 6.45 -8.99 4.29
CA ALA A 67 5.32 -8.10 4.05
C ALA A 67 4.01 -8.49 4.77
N SER A 68 3.98 -9.58 5.53
CA SER A 68 2.77 -10.08 6.20
C SER A 68 2.14 -9.10 7.20
N TYR A 69 2.93 -8.20 7.79
CA TYR A 69 2.45 -7.15 8.69
C TYR A 69 1.41 -6.20 8.05
N LEU A 70 1.33 -6.15 6.71
CA LEU A 70 0.34 -5.35 6.01
C LEU A 70 -1.09 -5.83 6.27
N PHE A 71 -1.28 -7.10 6.64
CA PHE A 71 -2.58 -7.61 7.09
C PHE A 71 -2.95 -7.05 8.47
N ASP A 72 -2.02 -7.01 9.41
CA ASP A 72 -2.24 -6.38 10.72
C ASP A 72 -2.52 -4.88 10.55
N ARG A 73 -1.75 -4.19 9.69
CA ARG A 73 -2.01 -2.78 9.33
C ARG A 73 -3.40 -2.58 8.73
N PHE A 74 -3.88 -3.53 7.91
CA PHE A 74 -5.23 -3.46 7.35
C PHE A 74 -6.29 -3.53 8.43
N ILE A 75 -6.12 -4.41 9.43
CA ILE A 75 -7.00 -4.49 10.61
C ILE A 75 -6.98 -3.16 11.37
N ASP A 76 -5.80 -2.61 11.65
CA ASP A 76 -5.66 -1.30 12.33
C ASP A 76 -6.39 -0.18 11.57
N VAL A 77 -6.34 -0.19 10.24
CA VAL A 77 -7.05 0.77 9.38
C VAL A 77 -8.56 0.60 9.50
N MET A 78 -9.07 -0.64 9.52
CA MET A 78 -10.50 -0.90 9.70
C MET A 78 -11.01 -0.41 11.07
N GLU A 79 -10.23 -0.61 12.13
CA GLU A 79 -10.57 -0.15 13.48
C GLU A 79 -10.54 1.39 13.58
N LYS A 80 -9.55 2.03 12.96
CA LYS A 80 -9.39 3.49 12.97
C LYS A 80 -10.43 4.23 12.12
N TYR A 81 -10.89 3.61 11.02
CA TYR A 81 -11.85 4.19 10.08
C TYR A 81 -13.11 3.31 9.98
N PRO A 82 -13.89 3.18 11.06
CA PRO A 82 -15.06 2.32 11.06
C PRO A 82 -16.09 2.84 10.05
N GLN A 83 -16.48 1.99 9.11
CA GLN A 83 -17.61 2.28 8.24
C GLN A 83 -18.88 2.14 9.05
N LYS A 84 -19.77 3.13 8.97
CA LYS A 84 -21.11 2.99 9.54
C LYS A 84 -21.77 1.81 8.83
N ALA A 85 -22.25 0.83 9.60
CA ALA A 85 -23.06 -0.24 9.04
C ALA A 85 -24.23 0.40 8.30
N VAL A 86 -24.32 0.16 6.99
CA VAL A 86 -25.50 0.48 6.21
C VAL A 86 -26.52 -0.56 6.62
N ASN A 87 -27.44 -0.18 7.51
CA ASN A 87 -28.62 -1.01 7.76
C ASN A 87 -29.42 -1.03 6.45
N LEU A 88 -29.42 -2.18 5.78
CA LEU A 88 -30.26 -2.49 4.63
C LEU A 88 -31.73 -2.61 5.06
#